data_AF-A0AAD8LWR4-F1
#
_entry.id   AF-A0AAD8LWR4-F1
#
_cell.length_a   1.000
_cell.length_b   1.000
_cell.length_c   1.000
_cell.angle_alpha   90.00
_cell.angle_beta   90.00
_cell.angle_gamma   90.00
#
_symmetry.space_group_name_H-M   'P 1'
#
loop_
_entity.id
_entity.type
_entity.pdbx_description
1 polymer ?
#
loop_
_entity_poly.entity_id
_entity_poly.type
_entity_poly.pdbx_seq_one_letter_code
_entity_poly.pdbx_strand_id
1 'polypeptide(L)'
;MENINIEGTVFGRFPPDLLRKLSTDCLAMQNHKYGLSPEKFQGNADLHNFFEILTTTADEDDKVYVSTMQARNYPVTVSQWNPEKNAFEWASNTIPHSEDAIQVTQNVANFFVSEARKSSNRPPKQTVLDNLIYNYSPTFCGIAGKGYDEVYIFT
;
A
#
# COMPACT_ATOMS: atom_id res chain seq x y z
N MET A 1 -12.47 -11.01 9.35
CA MET A 1 -11.19 -11.72 9.14
C MET A 1 -11.11 -12.93 10.07
N GLU A 2 -11.96 -13.93 9.89
CA GLU A 2 -11.80 -15.20 10.62
C GLU A 2 -11.10 -16.19 9.68
N ASN A 3 -9.96 -16.73 10.13
CA ASN A 3 -9.12 -17.77 9.49
C ASN A 3 -8.07 -17.38 8.42
N ILE A 4 -7.70 -16.11 8.26
CA ILE A 4 -6.54 -15.76 7.42
C ILE A 4 -5.28 -15.77 8.28
N ASN A 5 -4.31 -16.62 7.96
CA ASN A 5 -2.98 -16.54 8.56
C ASN A 5 -2.27 -15.27 8.04
N ILE A 6 -2.21 -14.25 8.89
CA ILE A 6 -1.56 -12.97 8.57
C ILE A 6 -0.06 -12.97 8.87
N GLU A 7 0.48 -14.05 9.43
CA GLU A 7 1.90 -14.18 9.72
C GLU A 7 2.72 -14.06 8.43
N GLY A 8 3.80 -13.28 8.48
CA GLY A 8 4.66 -13.03 7.32
C GLY A 8 4.07 -12.06 6.27
N THR A 9 2.82 -11.62 6.44
CA THR A 9 2.17 -10.64 5.55
C THR A 9 2.31 -9.22 6.06
N VAL A 10 1.94 -8.22 5.25
CA VAL A 10 1.88 -6.81 5.66
C VAL A 10 1.00 -6.61 6.91
N PHE A 11 -0.07 -7.38 7.03
CA PHE A 11 -1.02 -7.32 8.15
C PHE A 11 -0.45 -7.88 9.44
N GLY A 12 0.62 -8.69 9.39
CA GLY A 12 1.32 -9.18 10.57
C GLY A 12 1.99 -8.09 11.41
N ARG A 13 2.14 -6.87 10.87
CA ARG A 13 2.61 -5.69 11.63
C ARG A 13 1.52 -4.97 12.41
N PHE A 14 0.26 -5.18 12.07
CA PHE A 14 -0.83 -4.37 12.58
C PHE A 14 -1.27 -4.87 13.96
N PRO A 15 -1.49 -3.96 14.93
CA PRO A 15 -2.13 -4.32 16.19
C PRO A 15 -3.50 -4.97 15.95
N PRO A 16 -3.92 -5.95 16.77
CA PRO A 16 -5.21 -6.63 16.58
C PRO A 16 -6.42 -5.68 16.53
N ASP A 17 -6.42 -4.62 17.34
CA ASP A 17 -7.47 -3.60 17.30
C ASP A 17 -7.51 -2.85 15.96
N LEU A 18 -6.34 -2.46 15.44
CA LEU A 18 -6.23 -1.78 14.15
C LEU A 18 -6.67 -2.69 13.00
N LEU A 19 -6.35 -3.99 13.04
CA LEU A 19 -6.85 -4.96 12.05
C LEU A 19 -8.36 -5.05 12.07
N ARG A 20 -8.97 -5.10 13.26
CA ARG A 20 -10.43 -5.10 13.39
C ARG A 20 -11.02 -3.83 12.77
N LYS A 21 -10.51 -2.65 13.13
CA LYS A 21 -10.97 -1.37 12.56
C LYS A 21 -10.77 -1.30 11.05
N LEU A 22 -9.68 -1.84 10.51
CA LEU A 22 -9.44 -1.87 9.06
C LEU A 22 -10.53 -2.63 8.29
N SER A 23 -11.28 -3.53 8.95
CA SER A 23 -12.42 -4.23 8.34
C SER A 23 -13.77 -3.52 8.45
N THR A 24 -13.88 -2.47 9.27
CA THR A 24 -15.16 -1.77 9.53
C THR A 24 -15.12 -0.27 9.23
N ASP A 25 -13.95 0.34 9.37
CA ASP A 25 -13.75 1.79 9.36
C ASP A 25 -13.08 2.22 8.04
N CYS A 26 -13.34 3.45 7.61
CA CYS A 26 -12.68 4.03 6.44
C CYS A 26 -11.26 4.50 6.80
N LEU A 27 -10.28 3.58 6.69
CA LEU A 27 -8.88 3.84 7.06
C LEU A 27 -7.90 3.71 5.87
N ALA A 28 -8.38 3.31 4.69
CA ALA A 28 -7.56 3.12 3.49
C ALA A 28 -8.08 3.98 2.33
N MET A 29 -7.21 4.81 1.75
CA MET A 29 -7.57 5.64 0.61
C MET A 29 -7.67 4.83 -0.68
N GLN A 30 -8.89 4.74 -1.23
CA GLN A 30 -9.18 4.12 -2.52
C GLN A 30 -9.32 5.19 -3.60
N ASN A 31 -8.48 5.14 -4.63
CA ASN A 31 -8.58 6.05 -5.76
C ASN A 31 -8.13 5.37 -7.06
N HIS A 32 -8.97 4.48 -7.57
CA HIS A 32 -8.71 3.72 -8.79
C HIS A 32 -10.02 3.50 -9.55
N LYS A 33 -9.94 3.42 -10.89
CA LYS A 33 -11.09 3.17 -11.78
C LYS A 33 -11.32 1.68 -12.08
N TYR A 34 -10.26 0.88 -11.92
CA TYR A 34 -10.26 -0.53 -12.29
C TYR A 34 -9.80 -1.38 -11.11
N GLY A 35 -10.39 -2.55 -10.97
CA GLY A 35 -9.99 -3.57 -10.00
C GLY A 35 -9.94 -4.96 -10.65
N LEU A 36 -9.16 -5.85 -10.05
CA LEU A 36 -9.10 -7.25 -10.43
C LEU A 36 -10.15 -8.03 -9.64
N SER A 37 -11.16 -8.60 -10.31
CA SER A 37 -12.15 -9.45 -9.60
C SER A 37 -11.50 -10.76 -9.13
N PRO A 38 -11.97 -11.34 -8.01
CA PRO A 38 -11.51 -12.65 -7.57
C PRO A 38 -11.68 -13.73 -8.64
N GLU A 39 -12.75 -13.71 -9.45
CA GLU A 39 -12.93 -14.73 -10.50
C GLU A 39 -11.87 -14.58 -11.60
N LYS A 40 -11.55 -13.36 -12.02
CA LYS A 40 -10.49 -13.12 -13.01
C LYS A 40 -9.11 -13.49 -12.47
N PHE A 41 -8.85 -13.26 -11.18
CA PHE A 41 -7.63 -13.71 -10.52
C PHE A 41 -7.53 -15.24 -10.57
N GLN A 42 -8.57 -15.96 -10.14
CA GLN A 42 -8.58 -17.42 -10.13
C GLN A 42 -8.54 -18.02 -11.54
N GLY A 43 -9.21 -17.39 -12.51
CA GLY A 43 -9.22 -17.81 -13.91
C GLY A 43 -7.87 -17.66 -14.63
N ASN A 44 -6.90 -16.97 -14.03
CA ASN A 44 -5.56 -16.80 -14.59
C ASN A 44 -4.54 -17.65 -13.81
N ALA A 45 -3.98 -18.67 -14.48
CA ALA A 45 -3.02 -19.59 -13.88
C ALA A 45 -1.74 -18.92 -13.39
N ASP A 46 -1.23 -17.92 -14.10
CA ASP A 46 -0.02 -17.22 -13.71
C ASP A 46 -0.25 -16.41 -12.42
N LEU A 47 -1.42 -15.78 -12.29
CA LEU A 47 -1.77 -15.00 -11.11
C LEU A 47 -2.02 -15.87 -9.87
N HIS A 48 -2.94 -16.85 -9.94
CA HIS A 48 -3.32 -17.59 -8.72
C HIS A 48 -2.25 -18.57 -8.22
N ASN A 49 -1.34 -19.02 -9.11
CA ASN A 49 -0.19 -19.82 -8.72
C ASN A 49 0.93 -18.96 -8.10
N PHE A 50 1.10 -17.70 -8.55
CA PHE A 50 2.15 -16.83 -8.03
C PHE A 50 1.72 -16.10 -6.74
N PHE A 51 0.49 -15.61 -6.69
CA PHE A 51 -0.05 -14.77 -5.62
C PHE A 51 -1.07 -15.52 -4.76
N GLU A 52 -1.24 -15.02 -3.55
CA GLU A 52 -2.33 -15.32 -2.63
C GLU A 52 -3.08 -14.02 -2.30
N ILE A 53 -4.40 -14.05 -2.39
CA ILE A 53 -5.26 -12.93 -2.01
C ILE A 53 -5.27 -12.83 -0.48
N LEU A 54 -4.95 -11.65 0.05
CA LEU A 54 -5.01 -11.35 1.48
C LEU A 54 -6.32 -10.64 1.84
N THR A 55 -6.72 -9.67 1.02
CA THR A 55 -7.97 -8.93 1.23
C THR A 55 -8.69 -8.67 -0.08
N THR A 56 -10.00 -8.59 0.02
CA THR A 56 -10.88 -8.07 -1.02
C THR A 56 -11.66 -6.89 -0.49
N THR A 57 -12.14 -6.04 -1.39
CA THR A 57 -12.97 -4.87 -1.07
C THR A 57 -14.12 -4.81 -2.08
N ALA A 58 -15.29 -4.36 -1.66
CA ALA A 58 -16.40 -4.07 -2.55
C ALA A 58 -16.33 -2.60 -3.00
N ASP A 59 -16.61 -2.33 -4.27
CA ASP A 59 -16.79 -0.97 -4.76
C ASP A 59 -18.18 -0.41 -4.42
N GLU A 60 -18.50 0.80 -4.90
CA GLU A 60 -19.78 1.46 -4.67
C GLU A 60 -21.00 0.76 -5.30
N ASP A 61 -20.76 -0.17 -6.24
CA ASP A 61 -21.78 -1.02 -6.88
C ASP A 61 -21.80 -2.44 -6.27
N ASP A 62 -21.20 -2.65 -5.10
CA ASP A 62 -21.02 -3.95 -4.44
C ASP A 62 -20.18 -4.98 -5.24
N LYS A 63 -19.40 -4.55 -6.24
CA LYS A 63 -18.53 -5.47 -6.99
C LYS A 63 -17.22 -5.67 -6.22
N VAL A 64 -16.91 -6.94 -5.96
CA VAL A 64 -15.73 -7.32 -5.19
C VAL A 64 -14.47 -7.34 -6.07
N TYR A 65 -13.41 -6.70 -5.58
CA TYR A 65 -12.08 -6.74 -6.18
C TYR A 65 -11.00 -7.14 -5.16
N VAL A 66 -9.89 -7.68 -5.66
CA VAL A 66 -8.69 -7.98 -4.87
C VAL A 66 -8.03 -6.67 -4.44
N SER A 67 -7.98 -6.39 -3.14
CA SER A 67 -7.45 -5.15 -2.60
C SER A 67 -6.03 -5.28 -2.04
N THR A 68 -5.65 -6.47 -1.58
CA THR A 68 -4.28 -6.79 -1.18
C THR A 68 -3.94 -8.23 -1.54
N MET A 69 -2.75 -8.47 -2.06
CA MET A 69 -2.22 -9.81 -2.32
C MET A 69 -0.71 -9.87 -2.04
N GLN A 70 -0.20 -11.07 -1.84
CA GLN A 70 1.23 -11.31 -1.69
C GLN A 70 1.67 -12.51 -2.52
N ALA A 71 2.91 -12.51 -2.98
CA ALA A 71 3.46 -13.67 -3.66
C ALA A 71 3.70 -14.80 -2.66
N ARG A 72 3.46 -16.04 -3.09
CA ARG A 72 3.59 -17.22 -2.23
C ARG A 72 5.04 -17.49 -1.84
N ASN A 73 5.95 -17.30 -2.80
CA ASN A 73 7.35 -17.71 -2.68
C ASN A 73 8.36 -16.56 -2.82
N TYR A 74 7.88 -15.32 -3.01
CA TYR A 74 8.72 -14.15 -3.26
C TYR A 74 8.29 -12.99 -2.37
N PRO A 75 9.20 -12.06 -1.98
CA PRO A 75 8.86 -10.90 -1.17
C PRO A 75 8.20 -9.80 -2.02
N VAL A 76 7.08 -10.13 -2.67
CA VAL A 76 6.28 -9.22 -3.49
C VAL A 76 4.93 -9.05 -2.81
N THR A 77 4.62 -7.83 -2.38
CA THR A 77 3.34 -7.45 -1.81
C THR A 77 2.70 -6.40 -2.68
N VAL A 78 1.39 -6.52 -2.92
CA VAL A 78 0.61 -5.60 -3.75
C VAL A 78 -0.58 -5.11 -2.96
N SER A 79 -0.75 -3.78 -2.92
CA SER A 79 -1.96 -3.11 -2.43
C SER A 79 -2.60 -2.32 -3.57
N GLN A 80 -3.92 -2.43 -3.70
CA GLN A 80 -4.69 -1.62 -4.65
C GLN A 80 -5.01 -0.22 -4.09
N TRP A 81 -5.00 -0.10 -2.77
CA TRP A 81 -5.20 1.12 -2.00
C TRP A 81 -3.89 1.88 -1.81
N ASN A 82 -3.99 3.15 -1.41
CA ASN A 82 -2.87 4.08 -1.30
C ASN A 82 -2.52 4.34 0.18
N PRO A 83 -1.69 3.49 0.81
CA PRO A 83 -1.33 3.60 2.23
C PRO A 83 -0.62 4.90 2.58
N GLU A 84 0.06 5.53 1.63
CA GLU A 84 0.86 6.74 1.85
C GLU A 84 0.00 7.99 2.07
N LYS A 85 -1.20 8.03 1.49
CA LYS A 85 -1.99 9.27 1.44
C LYS A 85 -2.45 9.75 2.82
N ASN A 86 -2.78 8.83 3.71
CA ASN A 86 -3.33 9.19 5.03
C ASN A 86 -2.42 10.14 5.82
N ALA A 87 -1.09 9.97 5.70
CA ALA A 87 -0.13 10.78 6.46
C ALA A 87 0.43 11.99 5.70
N PHE A 88 0.37 11.97 4.36
CA PHE A 88 1.17 12.90 3.55
C PHE A 88 0.37 13.74 2.57
N GLU A 89 -0.91 13.45 2.32
CA GLU A 89 -1.69 14.09 1.25
C GLU A 89 -2.98 14.73 1.76
N TRP A 90 -3.12 16.04 1.61
CA TRP A 90 -4.21 16.85 2.17
C TRP A 90 -5.10 17.49 1.09
N ALA A 91 -4.72 17.37 -0.18
CA ALA A 91 -5.45 17.96 -1.30
C ALA A 91 -6.91 17.46 -1.43
N SER A 92 -7.29 16.35 -0.80
CA SER A 92 -8.64 15.76 -0.89
C SER A 92 -9.20 15.44 0.49
N ASN A 93 -10.46 15.83 0.72
CA ASN A 93 -11.19 15.59 1.97
C ASN A 93 -11.66 14.14 2.15
N THR A 94 -11.53 13.28 1.14
CA THR A 94 -11.90 11.86 1.23
C THR A 94 -10.77 11.00 1.79
N ILE A 95 -9.57 11.57 1.95
CA ILE A 95 -8.41 10.88 2.51
C ILE A 95 -8.60 10.79 4.03
N PRO A 96 -8.48 9.58 4.63
CA PRO A 96 -8.63 9.43 6.07
C PRO A 96 -7.38 9.89 6.81
N HIS A 97 -7.57 10.78 7.79
CA HIS A 97 -6.50 11.38 8.61
C HIS A 97 -6.64 11.10 10.11
N SER A 98 -7.46 10.11 10.49
CA SER A 98 -7.59 9.70 11.89
C SER A 98 -6.29 9.08 12.41
N GLU A 99 -6.10 9.04 13.73
CA GLU A 99 -4.93 8.39 14.35
C GLU A 99 -4.76 6.93 13.86
N ASP A 100 -5.87 6.19 13.76
CA ASP A 100 -5.87 4.83 13.22
C ASP A 100 -5.41 4.80 11.76
N ALA A 101 -5.86 5.74 10.91
CA ALA A 101 -5.44 5.83 9.51
C ALA A 101 -3.94 6.13 9.38
N ILE A 102 -3.39 6.97 10.25
CA ILE A 102 -1.94 7.22 10.31
C ILE A 102 -1.17 5.96 10.72
N GLN A 103 -1.69 5.20 11.69
CA GLN A 103 -1.09 3.92 12.07
C GLN A 103 -1.10 2.90 10.92
N VAL A 104 -2.11 2.92 10.03
CA VAL A 104 -2.11 2.09 8.81
C VAL A 104 -0.89 2.43 7.94
N THR A 105 -0.67 3.70 7.60
CA THR A 105 0.50 4.14 6.81
C THR A 105 1.80 3.67 7.44
N GLN A 106 1.95 3.90 8.75
CA GLN A 106 3.17 3.57 9.46
C GLN A 106 3.45 2.06 9.48
N ASN A 107 2.42 1.23 9.71
CA ASN A 107 2.60 -0.22 9.76
C ASN A 107 2.95 -0.82 8.39
N VAL A 108 2.36 -0.30 7.31
CA VAL A 108 2.74 -0.68 5.94
C VAL A 108 4.19 -0.33 5.65
N ALA A 109 4.60 0.92 5.95
CA ALA A 109 5.99 1.36 5.76
C ALA A 109 6.97 0.51 6.60
N ASN A 110 6.64 0.23 7.86
CA ASN A 110 7.45 -0.60 8.74
C ASN A 110 7.61 -2.04 8.20
N PHE A 111 6.53 -2.63 7.67
CA PHE A 111 6.59 -3.93 7.01
C PHE A 111 7.56 -3.88 5.82
N PHE A 112 7.34 -2.97 4.87
CA PHE A 112 8.16 -2.86 3.66
C PHE A 112 9.64 -2.65 3.96
N VAL A 113 9.97 -1.73 4.87
CA VAL A 113 11.37 -1.47 5.25
C VAL A 113 11.95 -2.69 5.99
N SER A 114 11.15 -3.45 6.74
CA SER A 114 11.62 -4.69 7.36
C SER A 114 11.94 -5.79 6.35
N GLU A 115 11.19 -5.90 5.25
CA GLU A 115 11.52 -6.80 4.14
C GLU A 115 12.79 -6.33 3.41
N ALA A 116 12.93 -5.04 3.14
CA ALA A 116 14.12 -4.47 2.50
C ALA A 116 15.41 -4.75 3.29
N ARG A 117 15.35 -4.76 4.63
CA ARG A 117 16.49 -5.08 5.51
C ARG A 117 17.00 -6.52 5.38
N LYS A 118 16.19 -7.45 4.85
CA LYS A 118 16.62 -8.83 4.56
C LYS A 118 17.57 -8.91 3.37
N SER A 119 17.61 -7.87 2.53
CA SER A 119 18.54 -7.80 1.40
C SER A 119 19.99 -7.61 1.87
N SER A 120 20.89 -8.38 1.27
CA SER A 120 22.35 -8.22 1.43
C SER A 120 22.95 -7.12 0.56
N ASN A 121 22.14 -6.41 -0.25
CA ASN A 121 22.62 -5.36 -1.13
C ASN A 121 23.29 -4.22 -0.33
N ARG A 122 24.56 -3.91 -0.63
CA ARG A 122 25.34 -2.83 -0.02
C ARG A 122 26.12 -2.07 -1.10
N PRO A 123 25.50 -1.09 -1.77
CA PRO A 123 26.17 -0.31 -2.81
C PRO A 123 27.33 0.53 -2.23
N PRO A 124 28.34 0.90 -3.05
CA PRO A 124 29.40 1.82 -2.63
C PRO A 124 28.84 3.15 -2.13
N LYS A 125 29.49 3.74 -1.12
CA LYS A 125 29.05 4.99 -0.48
C LYS A 125 28.76 6.10 -1.48
N GLN A 126 29.65 6.31 -2.46
CA GLN A 126 29.48 7.39 -3.42
C GLN A 126 28.25 7.17 -4.31
N THR A 127 28.06 5.94 -4.80
CA THR A 127 26.87 5.56 -5.57
C THR A 127 25.58 5.83 -4.79
N VAL A 128 25.55 5.57 -3.48
CA VAL A 128 24.39 5.91 -2.64
C VAL A 128 24.17 7.43 -2.65
N LEU A 129 25.19 8.21 -2.28
CA LEU A 129 25.08 9.67 -2.18
C LEU A 129 24.62 10.33 -3.48
N ASP A 130 25.10 9.85 -4.63
CA ASP A 130 24.74 10.38 -5.94
C ASP A 130 23.28 10.07 -6.34
N ASN A 131 22.64 9.06 -5.74
CA ASN A 131 21.31 8.58 -6.11
C ASN A 131 20.22 8.81 -5.04
N LEU A 132 20.53 9.49 -3.93
CA LEU A 132 19.52 9.81 -2.90
C LEU A 132 18.49 10.82 -3.43
N ILE A 133 17.24 10.67 -2.99
CA ILE A 133 16.15 11.62 -3.32
C ILE A 133 16.44 13.05 -2.84
N TYR A 134 17.33 13.20 -1.84
CA TYR A 134 17.79 14.50 -1.34
C TYR A 134 18.54 15.36 -2.37
N ASN A 135 18.96 14.77 -3.50
CA ASN A 135 19.58 15.51 -4.60
C ASN A 135 18.55 16.27 -5.46
N TYR A 136 17.26 16.15 -5.15
CA TYR A 136 16.17 16.74 -5.91
C TYR A 136 15.30 17.61 -5.00
N SER A 137 14.59 18.58 -5.58
CA SER A 137 13.62 19.41 -4.87
C SER A 137 12.22 19.11 -5.39
N PRO A 138 11.23 18.88 -4.51
CA PRO A 138 9.85 18.72 -4.94
C PRO A 138 9.26 20.05 -5.41
N THR A 139 8.20 19.97 -6.22
CA THR A 139 7.37 21.10 -6.63
C THR A 139 6.03 21.00 -5.92
N PHE A 140 5.61 22.06 -5.24
CA PHE A 140 4.28 22.14 -4.64
C PHE A 140 3.20 22.24 -5.73
N CYS A 141 2.25 21.32 -5.71
CA CYS A 141 1.12 21.22 -6.63
C CYS A 141 -0.23 21.02 -5.93
N GLY A 142 -0.26 20.94 -4.60
CA GLY A 142 -1.46 20.74 -3.79
C GLY A 142 -2.54 21.81 -3.94
N ILE A 143 -2.19 23.01 -4.45
CA ILE A 143 -3.16 24.07 -4.77
C ILE A 143 -4.25 23.62 -5.75
N ALA A 144 -3.97 22.60 -6.57
CA ALA A 144 -4.97 22.04 -7.48
C ALA A 144 -6.10 21.30 -6.76
N GLY A 145 -5.96 20.98 -5.46
CA GLY A 145 -6.96 20.26 -4.68
C GLY A 145 -7.24 18.85 -5.20
N LYS A 146 -6.27 18.26 -5.92
CA LYS A 146 -6.36 16.92 -6.50
C LYS A 146 -4.97 16.32 -6.67
N GLY A 147 -4.88 15.00 -6.51
CA GLY A 147 -3.65 14.25 -6.77
C GLY A 147 -2.70 14.21 -5.57
N TYR A 148 -1.59 14.95 -5.69
CA TYR A 148 -0.50 14.99 -4.73
C TYR A 148 -0.18 16.44 -4.34
N ASP A 149 0.19 16.67 -3.08
CA ASP A 149 0.57 17.98 -2.57
C ASP A 149 1.94 18.42 -3.10
N GLU A 150 2.88 17.49 -3.18
CA GLU A 150 4.23 17.71 -3.72
C GLU A 150 4.62 16.59 -4.68
N VAL A 151 5.31 16.95 -5.77
CA VAL A 151 5.82 15.98 -6.76
C VAL A 151 7.26 16.28 -7.15
N TYR A 152 8.04 15.22 -7.40
CA TYR A 152 9.37 15.33 -8.00
C TYR A 152 9.23 15.25 -9.53
N ILE A 153 9.78 16.23 -10.24
CA ILE A 153 9.78 16.28 -11.71
C ILE A 153 11.22 16.04 -12.18
N PHE A 154 11.41 15.03 -13.03
CA PHE A 154 12.72 14.67 -13.60
C PHE A 154 12.72 14.98 -15.10
N THR A 155 13.85 15.48 -15.62
CA THR A 155 14.05 15.86 -17.03
C THR A 155 15.18 15.08 -17.65
#